data_AF-A0A1F9NBH9-F1
#
_entry.id   AF-A0A1F9NBH9-F1
#
_cell.length_a   1.000
_cell.length_b   1.000
_cell.length_c   1.000
_cell.angle_alpha   90.00
_cell.angle_beta   90.00
_cell.angle_gamma   90.00
#
_symmetry.space_group_name_H-M   'P 1'
#
loop_
_entity.id
_entity.type
_entity.pdbx_description
1 polymer ?
#
loop_
_entity_poly.entity_id
_entity_poly.type
_entity_poly.pdbx_seq_one_letter_code
_entity_poly.pdbx_strand_id
1 'polypeptide(L)' 'MRRASEVIGDGIGNDNGLCESNETCIYHPNYGHYAGDGTLVSTSGACANNIGTGGLVENVRLLAYSSNGR' A
#
# COMPACT_ATOMS: atom_id res chain seq x y z
N MET A 1 -9.57 3.07 -3.68
CA MET A 1 -8.83 2.08 -2.86
C MET A 1 -9.44 2.08 -1.47
N ARG A 2 -9.99 0.97 -0.95
CA ARG A 2 -10.73 0.97 0.33
C ARG A 2 -9.98 0.29 1.48
N ARG A 3 -8.76 -0.18 1.20
CA ARG A 3 -7.93 -1.03 2.07
C ARG A 3 -6.42 -0.74 1.88
N ALA A 4 -6.09 0.46 1.43
CA ALA A 4 -4.72 0.92 1.29
C ALA A 4 -4.64 2.36 1.81
N SER A 5 -3.58 2.66 2.53
CA SER A 5 -3.26 3.99 3.04
C SER A 5 -1.87 4.40 2.58
N GLU A 6 -1.64 5.69 2.44
CA GLU A 6 -0.32 6.25 2.12
C GLU A 6 0.72 5.89 3.20
N VAL A 7 1.99 5.78 2.79
CA VAL A 7 3.13 5.70 3.71
C VAL A 7 3.48 7.11 4.17
N ILE A 8 3.23 7.41 5.44
CA ILE A 8 3.52 8.74 5.99
C ILE A 8 5.03 8.93 6.20
N GLY A 9 5.58 10.03 5.65
CA GLY A 9 6.94 10.50 5.90
C GLY A 9 8.02 9.82 5.05
N ASP A 10 7.65 9.21 3.92
CA ASP A 10 8.60 8.69 2.93
C ASP A 10 9.04 9.76 1.89
N GLY A 11 8.40 10.93 1.91
CA GLY A 11 8.69 12.06 1.03
C GLY A 11 8.07 11.92 -0.37
N ILE A 12 7.11 11.02 -0.56
CA ILE A 12 6.38 10.79 -1.80
C ILE A 12 4.89 11.05 -1.55
N GLY A 13 4.27 11.91 -2.34
CA GLY A 13 2.85 12.23 -2.18
C GLY A 13 2.60 13.46 -1.33
N ASN A 14 1.52 13.42 -0.54
CA ASN A 14 1.05 14.55 0.26
C ASN A 14 0.87 14.23 1.76
N ASP A 15 1.20 13.01 2.20
CA ASP A 15 1.12 12.52 3.58
C ASP A 15 -0.26 12.71 4.23
N ASN A 16 -1.34 12.68 3.45
CA ASN A 16 -2.71 12.80 3.93
C ASN A 16 -3.31 11.46 4.40
N GLY A 17 -2.60 10.35 4.18
CA GLY A 17 -2.99 9.00 4.60
C GLY A 17 -3.94 8.29 3.63
N LEU A 18 -4.27 8.91 2.50
CA LEU A 18 -5.04 8.32 1.42
C LEU A 18 -4.08 7.86 0.33
N CYS A 19 -4.34 6.68 -0.22
CA CYS A 19 -3.53 6.19 -1.32
C CYS A 19 -3.98 6.80 -2.66
N GLU A 20 -3.18 7.72 -3.19
CA GLU A 20 -3.40 8.45 -4.44
C GLU A 20 -2.32 8.15 -5.49
N SER A 21 -2.44 8.78 -6.67
CA SER A 21 -1.54 8.52 -7.81
C SER A 21 -0.13 9.02 -7.54
N ASN A 22 0.88 8.24 -7.97
CA ASN A 22 2.31 8.52 -7.78
C ASN A 22 2.78 8.46 -6.31
N GLU A 23 2.05 7.76 -5.43
CA GLU A 23 2.38 7.62 -4.02
C GLU A 23 2.86 6.22 -3.65
N THR A 24 3.50 6.09 -2.49
CA THR A 24 3.73 4.79 -1.86
C THR A 24 2.60 4.50 -0.89
N CYS A 25 2.01 3.31 -1.00
CA CYS A 25 0.90 2.92 -0.15
C CYS A 25 1.13 1.57 0.52
N ILE A 26 0.59 1.40 1.72
CA ILE A 26 0.53 0.12 2.43
C ILE A 26 -0.84 -0.49 2.22
N TYR A 27 -0.88 -1.71 1.69
CA TYR A 27 -2.09 -2.51 1.57
C TYR A 27 -2.36 -3.24 2.88
N HIS A 28 -3.60 -3.15 3.38
CA HIS A 28 -4.07 -3.81 4.58
C HIS A 28 -4.99 -5.00 4.19
N PRO A 29 -4.43 -6.22 4.07
CA PRO A 29 -5.20 -7.38 3.63
C PRO A 29 -6.22 -7.85 4.69
N ASN A 30 -5.89 -7.71 5.97
CA ASN A 30 -6.77 -8.20 7.03
C ASN A 30 -7.91 -7.22 7.32
N TYR A 31 -9.03 -7.74 7.83
CA TYR A 31 -10.15 -6.92 8.29
C TYR A 31 -9.93 -6.50 9.75
N GLY A 32 -9.95 -5.19 10.03
CA GLY A 32 -9.75 -4.63 11.36
C GLY A 32 -8.47 -3.82 11.49
N HIS A 33 -8.02 -3.57 12.72
CA HIS A 33 -6.79 -2.78 13.00
C HIS A 33 -5.49 -3.50 12.65
N TYR A 34 -5.54 -4.78 12.31
CA TYR A 34 -4.34 -5.57 12.06
C TYR A 34 -3.88 -5.44 10.61
N ALA A 35 -2.88 -4.60 10.35
CA ALA A 35 -2.33 -4.44 9.01
C ALA A 35 -1.45 -5.62 8.56
N GLY A 36 -1.02 -6.47 9.50
CA GLY A 36 0.03 -7.47 9.32
C GLY A 36 1.22 -7.16 10.24
N ASP A 37 2.25 -8.00 10.20
CA ASP A 37 3.43 -7.92 11.02
C ASP A 37 4.73 -8.20 10.23
N GLY A 38 5.85 -7.76 10.79
CA GLY A 38 7.18 -7.89 10.18
C GLY A 38 7.56 -6.72 9.28
N THR A 39 8.47 -6.94 8.33
CA THR A 39 9.00 -5.90 7.45
C THR A 39 8.01 -5.57 6.34
N LEU A 40 7.90 -4.28 6.00
CA LEU A 40 7.22 -3.85 4.78
C LEU A 40 8.04 -4.33 3.58
N VAL A 41 7.42 -5.18 2.76
CA VAL A 41 8.00 -5.67 1.51
C VAL A 41 7.26 -5.05 0.34
N SER A 42 8.00 -4.68 -0.71
CA SER A 42 7.37 -4.41 -2.00
C SER A 42 6.54 -5.64 -2.35
N THR A 43 5.27 -5.41 -2.61
CA THR A 43 4.38 -6.52 -2.92
C THR A 43 4.86 -7.19 -4.20
N SER A 44 5.17 -8.50 -4.13
CA SER A 44 5.52 -9.37 -5.27
C SER A 44 4.50 -10.53 -5.32
N GLY A 45 3.90 -10.84 -6.49
CA GLY A 45 2.81 -11.83 -6.62
C GLY A 45 1.40 -11.23 -6.58
N ALA A 46 0.37 -11.92 -6.07
CA ALA A 46 -1.02 -11.44 -6.06
C ALA A 46 -1.25 -10.13 -5.27
N CYS A 47 -0.28 -9.73 -4.45
CA CYS A 47 -0.26 -8.43 -3.77
C CYS A 47 0.44 -7.35 -4.61
N ALA A 48 1.24 -7.72 -5.61
CA ALA A 48 2.03 -6.87 -6.52
C ALA A 48 1.17 -6.13 -7.53
N ASN A 49 0.12 -5.50 -7.03
CA ASN A 49 -0.63 -4.56 -7.80
C ASN A 49 0.01 -3.20 -7.55
N ASN A 50 1.25 -3.01 -8.04
CA ASN A 50 1.65 -1.65 -8.37
C ASN A 50 0.58 -1.15 -9.32
N ILE A 51 -0.13 -0.10 -8.94
CA ILE A 51 -1.25 0.38 -9.73
C ILE A 51 -0.62 1.05 -10.95
N GLY A 52 -0.76 0.42 -12.11
CA GLY A 52 -0.21 0.90 -13.38
C GLY A 52 -0.97 2.11 -13.92
N THR A 53 -0.62 2.53 -15.13
CA THR A 53 -1.22 3.68 -15.83
C THR A 53 -2.60 3.37 -16.42
N GLY A 54 -3.48 4.40 -16.45
CA GLY A 54 -4.80 4.32 -17.09
C GLY A 54 -5.98 4.07 -16.15
N GLY A 55 -5.77 4.11 -14.83
CA GLY A 55 -6.82 4.08 -13.80
C GLY A 55 -7.10 5.47 -13.21
N LEU A 56 -8.13 5.58 -12.35
CA LEU A 56 -8.40 6.79 -11.56
C LEU A 56 -7.23 7.14 -10.61
N VAL A 57 -6.55 6.09 -10.14
CA VAL A 57 -5.31 6.15 -9.36
C VAL A 57 -4.27 5.37 -10.16
N GLU A 58 -3.07 5.90 -10.34
CA GLU A 58 -2.01 5.32 -11.18
C GLU A 58 -0.60 5.58 -10.63
N ASN A 59 0.38 4.81 -11.10
CA ASN A 59 1.79 4.86 -10.70
C ASN A 59 2.03 4.72 -9.19
N VAL A 60 1.25 3.86 -8.54
CA VAL A 60 1.34 3.68 -7.09
C VAL A 60 2.22 2.49 -6.74
N ARG A 61 3.12 2.68 -5.78
CA ARG A 61 3.92 1.59 -5.21
C ARG A 61 3.20 0.97 -4.02
N LEU A 62 2.73 -0.27 -4.15
CA LEU A 62 2.08 -0.98 -3.04
C LEU A 62 3.08 -1.80 -2.21
N LEU A 63 3.07 -1.57 -0.90
CA LEU A 63 3.78 -2.32 0.13
C LEU A 63 2.77 -3.16 0.94
N ALA A 64 3.24 -4.27 1.50
CA ALA A 64 2.48 -5.05 2.47
C ALA A 64 3.44 -5.62 3.53
N TYR A 65 2.90 -5.97 4.69
CA TYR A 65 3.66 -6.65 5.71
C TYR A 65 4.03 -8.08 5.26
N SER A 66 5.26 -8.50 5.60
CA SER A 66 5.79 -9.83 5.25
C SER A 66 5.00 -10.98 5.87
N SER A 67 4.32 -10.73 6.99
CA SER A 67 3.47 -11.68 7.69
C SER A 67 2.09 -11.05 7.93
N ASN A 68 1.06 -11.89 7.91
CA ASN A 68 -0.33 -11.50 8.15
C ASN A 68 -0.93 -12.38 9.25
N GLY A 69 -0.23 -12.50 10.37
CA GLY A 69 -0.75 -13.16 11.58
C GLY A 69 -0.82 -14.68 11.47
N ARG A 70 0.28 -15.31 11.05
CA ARG A 70 0.42 -16.78 11.08
C ARG A 70 0.62 -17.32 12.50
#